data_AF-A0A939GF54-F1
#
_entry.id   AF-A0A939GF54-F1
#
_cell.length_a   1.000
_cell.length_b   1.000
_cell.length_c   1.000
_cell.angle_alpha   90.00
_cell.angle_beta   90.00
_cell.angle_gamma   90.00
#
_symmetry.space_group_name_H-M   'P 1'
#
loop_
_entity.id
_entity.type
_entity.pdbx_description
1 polymer ?
#
loop_
_entity_poly.entity_id
_entity_poly.type
_entity_poly.pdbx_seq_one_letter_code
_entity_poly.pdbx_strand_id
1 'polypeptide(L)'
;MKKQLLDIGKIGLLLGTLVQLAACTSKQADVPTQTAADTLPPLDRSVALKPPMGWNSWDCFGWTVNEAQVRANAEYLAKNLKKLGYEYVIIDQCWYANAKDSDFEAFVHETISTKPNYTIDQYGILQPDTVKFPSARGGKGFKPLADYVHSLGLKFGLHQLRGIPWKASADNRKIKGTDLLCASISQPDSGCVWYDGFYGVDMKKPGAQTYYNSVFKQYADWGVDYVKVDDVVNVPELEGISRAVRSSGRPMVLSVVPDNLPLDVVKKNAHMARTGNDFWDVWEMLKKGFPVASKVVKDAEPGYWPDLDMLPVGKIGIGLSYKGPDPRISNFNKDELHTLLTLWYMSRMPLMFGGHLPETDPLTLQLVSNEEALSANRNSLHNRQIKFKNAMIIWTADVAESPDKYLAFFNQWESKEPVSPRVTWKQLGLPGNQYKVRDLWAKKELGTFSDGFTYPISAHGAGLYRIHQ
;
A
#
# COMPACT_ATOMS: atom_id res chain seq x y z
N MET A 1 -2.77 -0.25 -47.54
CA MET A 1 -3.54 0.06 -48.77
C MET A 1 -5.03 -0.14 -48.49
N LYS A 2 -5.89 0.67 -49.14
CA LYS A 2 -7.36 0.55 -49.25
C LYS A 2 -8.21 0.51 -47.96
N LYS A 3 -8.84 1.67 -47.67
CA LYS A 3 -10.19 1.74 -47.08
C LYS A 3 -11.22 1.14 -48.05
N GLN A 4 -12.34 0.64 -47.54
CA GLN A 4 -13.66 0.98 -48.08
C GLN A 4 -14.77 0.75 -47.04
N LEU A 5 -15.60 1.77 -46.81
CA LEU A 5 -16.93 1.60 -46.23
C LEU A 5 -17.90 1.24 -47.37
N LEU A 6 -19.00 0.57 -47.03
CA LEU A 6 -20.30 0.84 -47.64
C LEU A 6 -21.41 0.43 -46.67
N ASP A 7 -22.36 1.36 -46.49
CA ASP A 7 -23.63 1.20 -45.78
C ASP A 7 -24.73 0.82 -46.81
N ILE A 8 -25.99 0.70 -46.36
CA ILE A 8 -27.29 0.76 -47.07
C ILE A 8 -28.23 -0.42 -46.73
N GLY A 9 -29.38 -0.09 -46.12
CA GLY A 9 -30.65 -0.38 -46.80
C GLY A 9 -31.59 -1.45 -46.23
N LYS A 10 -32.55 -0.99 -45.42
CA LYS A 10 -33.77 -1.69 -44.96
C LYS A 10 -34.56 -2.43 -46.05
N ILE A 11 -35.14 -3.59 -45.68
CA ILE A 11 -36.49 -4.12 -46.04
C ILE A 11 -36.84 -5.28 -45.07
N GLY A 12 -38.10 -5.54 -44.65
CA GLY A 12 -39.27 -4.67 -44.74
C GLY A 12 -40.68 -5.29 -44.80
N LEU A 13 -41.02 -6.42 -44.13
CA LEU A 13 -42.39 -7.00 -44.19
C LEU A 13 -42.96 -7.51 -42.85
N LEU A 14 -44.19 -7.08 -42.52
CA LEU A 14 -45.06 -7.72 -41.51
C LEU A 14 -45.85 -8.86 -42.16
N LEU A 15 -46.08 -9.93 -41.42
CA LEU A 15 -47.31 -10.73 -41.54
C LEU A 15 -47.74 -11.20 -40.15
N GLY A 16 -48.89 -10.71 -39.71
CA GLY A 16 -49.54 -11.17 -38.48
C GLY A 16 -50.51 -12.29 -38.79
N THR A 17 -50.54 -13.31 -37.92
CA THR A 17 -51.62 -14.29 -37.85
C THR A 17 -52.02 -14.47 -36.39
N LEU A 18 -53.22 -14.02 -36.03
CA LEU A 18 -53.83 -14.36 -34.75
C LEU A 18 -54.23 -15.84 -34.77
N VAL A 19 -53.78 -16.58 -33.77
CA VAL A 19 -54.46 -17.82 -33.33
C VAL A 19 -54.63 -17.72 -31.82
N GLN A 20 -55.86 -17.41 -31.38
CA GLN A 20 -56.27 -17.61 -29.99
C GLN A 20 -56.73 -19.06 -29.84
N LEU A 21 -56.12 -19.83 -28.93
CA LEU A 21 -56.67 -21.09 -28.46
C LEU A 21 -56.24 -21.38 -27.01
N ALA A 22 -57.27 -21.46 -26.16
CA ALA A 22 -57.36 -22.13 -24.85
C ALA A 22 -56.15 -22.15 -23.89
N ALA A 23 -56.36 -21.58 -22.70
CA ALA A 23 -55.44 -21.72 -21.58
C ALA A 23 -55.42 -23.16 -21.01
N CYS A 24 -54.22 -23.70 -20.81
CA CYS A 24 -53.96 -24.77 -19.85
C CYS A 24 -53.07 -24.21 -18.73
N THR A 25 -53.63 -24.10 -17.53
CA THR A 25 -52.93 -23.57 -16.36
C THR A 25 -51.91 -24.55 -15.82
N SER A 26 -50.63 -24.39 -16.18
CA SER A 26 -49.55 -24.85 -15.31
C SER A 26 -49.36 -23.82 -14.19
N LYS A 27 -49.43 -24.27 -12.93
CA LYS A 27 -48.97 -23.45 -11.81
C LYS A 27 -47.45 -23.33 -11.91
N GLN A 28 -46.99 -22.27 -12.57
CA GLN A 28 -45.64 -21.79 -12.38
C GLN A 28 -45.55 -21.38 -10.91
N ALA A 29 -44.75 -22.09 -10.12
CA ALA A 29 -44.52 -21.69 -8.75
C ALA A 29 -43.79 -20.34 -8.80
N ASP A 30 -44.40 -19.31 -8.21
CA ASP A 30 -43.73 -18.03 -8.01
C ASP A 30 -42.49 -18.28 -7.15
N VAL A 31 -41.33 -18.36 -7.82
CA VAL A 31 -40.04 -18.28 -7.16
C VAL A 31 -40.04 -16.90 -6.50
N PRO A 32 -39.95 -16.78 -5.17
CA PRO A 32 -39.95 -15.47 -4.55
C PRO A 32 -38.72 -14.73 -5.05
N THR A 33 -38.94 -13.68 -5.83
CA THR A 33 -37.86 -12.78 -6.27
C THR A 33 -37.46 -11.94 -5.06
N GLN A 34 -36.82 -12.57 -4.07
CA GLN A 34 -36.08 -11.88 -3.03
C GLN A 34 -34.84 -11.28 -3.67
N THR A 35 -35.04 -10.13 -4.34
CA THR A 35 -34.04 -9.08 -4.42
C THR A 35 -33.76 -8.56 -3.02
N ALA A 36 -33.08 -9.37 -2.22
CA ALA A 36 -32.14 -8.83 -1.26
C ALA A 36 -31.11 -8.09 -2.10
N ALA A 37 -31.29 -6.77 -2.24
CA ALA A 37 -30.21 -5.93 -2.70
C ALA A 37 -29.05 -6.18 -1.74
N ASP A 38 -27.93 -6.71 -2.24
CA ASP A 38 -26.72 -6.93 -1.45
C ASP A 38 -26.33 -5.60 -0.81
N THR A 39 -26.70 -5.40 0.46
CA THR A 39 -26.28 -4.26 1.26
C THR A 39 -24.85 -4.50 1.69
N LEU A 40 -23.95 -4.48 0.71
CA LEU A 40 -22.52 -4.52 0.91
C LEU A 40 -22.17 -3.45 1.95
N PRO A 41 -21.56 -3.82 3.09
CA PRO A 41 -21.17 -2.81 4.07
C PRO A 41 -20.24 -1.77 3.43
N PRO A 42 -20.30 -0.50 3.88
CA PRO A 42 -19.34 0.50 3.44
C PRO A 42 -17.92 0.07 3.80
N LEU A 43 -16.91 0.61 3.09
CA LEU A 43 -15.52 0.37 3.48
C LEU A 43 -15.29 0.99 4.87
N ASP A 44 -14.88 0.18 5.85
CA ASP A 44 -14.71 0.62 7.23
C ASP A 44 -13.51 1.55 7.40
N ARG A 45 -13.74 2.85 7.24
CA ARG A 45 -12.71 3.89 7.40
C ARG A 45 -12.05 3.92 8.78
N SER A 46 -12.65 3.30 9.81
CA SER A 46 -12.13 3.35 11.17
C SER A 46 -10.79 2.63 11.35
N VAL A 47 -10.48 1.62 10.51
CA VAL A 47 -9.20 0.89 10.57
C VAL A 47 -7.98 1.72 10.13
N ALA A 48 -8.21 2.87 9.48
CA ALA A 48 -7.16 3.72 8.91
C ALA A 48 -7.38 5.22 9.18
N LEU A 49 -7.87 5.60 10.38
CA LEU A 49 -8.09 7.02 10.76
C LEU A 49 -6.80 7.87 10.80
N LYS A 50 -5.64 7.23 10.88
CA LYS A 50 -4.31 7.83 10.70
C LYS A 50 -3.54 7.01 9.65
N PRO A 51 -2.48 7.55 9.02
CA PRO A 51 -1.66 6.78 8.09
C PRO A 51 -1.18 5.48 8.77
N PRO A 52 -1.35 4.30 8.14
CA PRO A 52 -0.84 3.04 8.66
C PRO A 52 0.68 3.11 8.91
N MET A 53 1.14 2.45 9.95
CA MET A 53 2.56 2.39 10.31
C MET A 53 2.96 0.96 10.67
N GLY A 54 4.09 0.49 10.17
CA GLY A 54 4.49 -0.89 10.36
C GLY A 54 5.83 -1.24 9.75
N TRP A 55 6.01 -2.52 9.48
CA TRP A 55 7.15 -3.12 8.79
C TRP A 55 6.65 -3.96 7.62
N ASN A 56 7.40 -3.96 6.53
CA ASN A 56 7.16 -4.78 5.35
C ASN A 56 8.46 -5.53 4.98
N SER A 57 8.35 -6.80 4.59
CA SER A 57 9.51 -7.65 4.28
C SER A 57 10.20 -7.39 2.95
N TRP A 58 9.68 -6.53 2.07
CA TRP A 58 10.18 -6.34 0.71
C TRP A 58 11.63 -5.87 0.68
N ASP A 59 11.93 -4.64 1.12
CA ASP A 59 13.25 -4.03 0.91
C ASP A 59 14.40 -4.84 1.55
N CYS A 60 14.11 -5.59 2.62
CA CYS A 60 15.10 -6.46 3.27
C CYS A 60 15.17 -7.87 2.68
N PHE A 61 14.07 -8.57 2.43
CA PHE A 61 14.10 -10.00 2.09
C PHE A 61 13.47 -10.35 0.73
N GLY A 62 12.70 -9.45 0.13
CA GLY A 62 11.99 -9.68 -1.12
C GLY A 62 11.12 -10.93 -1.03
N TRP A 63 11.30 -11.82 -1.99
CA TRP A 63 10.62 -13.11 -2.03
C TRP A 63 11.14 -14.12 -1.00
N THR A 64 12.30 -13.93 -0.37
CA THR A 64 12.95 -14.98 0.45
C THR A 64 12.48 -15.06 1.91
N VAL A 65 11.64 -14.10 2.36
CA VAL A 65 11.25 -13.98 3.78
C VAL A 65 10.68 -15.27 4.39
N ASN A 66 11.13 -15.60 5.60
CA ASN A 66 10.69 -16.77 6.37
C ASN A 66 10.12 -16.41 7.75
N GLU A 67 9.49 -17.39 8.40
CA GLU A 67 8.80 -17.20 9.68
C GLU A 67 9.70 -16.68 10.81
N ALA A 68 10.96 -17.12 10.89
CA ALA A 68 11.88 -16.68 11.94
C ALA A 68 12.23 -15.20 11.78
N GLN A 69 12.44 -14.74 10.54
CA GLN A 69 12.65 -13.33 10.21
C GLN A 69 11.40 -12.49 10.55
N VAL A 70 10.20 -12.96 10.20
CA VAL A 70 8.95 -12.24 10.54
C VAL A 70 8.80 -12.11 12.06
N ARG A 71 9.03 -13.19 12.82
CA ARG A 71 9.00 -13.18 14.30
C ARG A 71 9.99 -12.18 14.88
N ALA A 72 11.24 -12.19 14.42
CA ALA A 72 12.29 -11.28 14.89
C ALA A 72 11.96 -9.79 14.63
N ASN A 73 11.43 -9.45 13.44
CA ASN A 73 10.99 -8.08 13.15
C ASN A 73 9.75 -7.69 13.98
N ALA A 74 8.80 -8.60 14.16
CA ALA A 74 7.60 -8.37 15.00
C ALA A 74 7.96 -8.14 16.48
N GLU A 75 8.85 -8.94 17.05
CA GLU A 75 9.35 -8.78 18.42
C GLU A 75 10.08 -7.44 18.60
N TYR A 76 10.93 -7.07 17.64
CA TYR A 76 11.62 -5.80 17.66
C TYR A 76 10.64 -4.62 17.59
N LEU A 77 9.68 -4.67 16.67
CA LEU A 77 8.67 -3.63 16.48
C LEU A 77 7.79 -3.50 17.73
N ALA A 78 7.34 -4.62 18.31
CA ALA A 78 6.55 -4.67 19.54
C ALA A 78 7.29 -4.06 20.75
N LYS A 79 8.59 -4.31 20.87
CA LYS A 79 9.44 -3.84 21.97
C LYS A 79 9.80 -2.37 21.85
N ASN A 80 10.19 -1.92 20.65
CA ASN A 80 10.89 -0.65 20.45
C ASN A 80 10.04 0.43 19.77
N LEU A 81 9.12 0.08 18.85
CA LEU A 81 8.41 1.04 18.00
C LEU A 81 6.89 1.10 18.23
N LYS A 82 6.28 0.06 18.84
CA LYS A 82 4.84 -0.02 19.06
C LYS A 82 4.25 1.17 19.83
N LYS A 83 4.98 1.70 20.81
CA LYS A 83 4.55 2.88 21.60
C LYS A 83 4.36 4.14 20.75
N LEU A 84 5.00 4.21 19.59
CA LEU A 84 4.92 5.31 18.63
C LEU A 84 3.77 5.15 17.62
N GLY A 85 3.09 4.00 17.64
CA GLY A 85 1.99 3.65 16.73
C GLY A 85 2.38 2.77 15.54
N TYR A 86 3.61 2.26 15.46
CA TYR A 86 3.94 1.17 14.53
C TYR A 86 3.21 -0.11 14.97
N GLU A 87 2.36 -0.68 14.13
CA GLU A 87 1.52 -1.81 14.50
C GLU A 87 1.45 -2.93 13.45
N TYR A 88 1.64 -2.65 12.16
CA TYR A 88 1.52 -3.67 11.10
C TYR A 88 2.82 -4.45 10.88
N VAL A 89 2.72 -5.76 10.71
CA VAL A 89 3.82 -6.67 10.28
C VAL A 89 3.36 -7.35 9.00
N ILE A 90 3.91 -6.93 7.85
CA ILE A 90 3.45 -7.33 6.53
C ILE A 90 4.46 -8.28 5.88
N ILE A 91 3.98 -9.46 5.45
CA ILE A 91 4.72 -10.38 4.60
C ILE A 91 4.42 -10.05 3.15
N ASP A 92 5.43 -9.64 2.39
CA ASP A 92 5.29 -9.23 0.99
C ASP A 92 5.28 -10.42 0.01
N GLN A 93 5.40 -10.16 -1.30
CA GLN A 93 5.14 -11.12 -2.38
C GLN A 93 5.88 -12.48 -2.24
N CYS A 94 5.31 -13.51 -2.87
CA CYS A 94 5.87 -14.88 -2.96
C CYS A 94 5.95 -15.66 -1.64
N TRP A 95 5.22 -15.28 -0.59
CA TRP A 95 5.04 -16.12 0.61
C TRP A 95 4.43 -17.52 0.32
N TYR A 96 3.73 -17.66 -0.80
CA TYR A 96 3.10 -18.88 -1.31
C TYR A 96 3.97 -19.67 -2.31
N ALA A 97 5.09 -19.09 -2.76
CA ALA A 97 6.01 -19.72 -3.71
C ALA A 97 6.92 -20.73 -2.99
N ASN A 98 7.22 -21.84 -3.68
CA ASN A 98 8.15 -22.83 -3.19
C ASN A 98 9.48 -22.17 -2.85
N ALA A 99 10.06 -22.49 -1.69
CA ALA A 99 11.31 -21.88 -1.24
C ALA A 99 12.46 -21.91 -2.27
N LYS A 100 12.47 -22.87 -3.22
CA LYS A 100 13.47 -22.97 -4.29
C LYS A 100 13.19 -22.08 -5.51
N ASP A 101 11.94 -21.69 -5.71
CA ASP A 101 11.47 -20.86 -6.84
C ASP A 101 11.09 -19.45 -6.34
N SER A 102 11.64 -19.03 -5.20
CA SER A 102 11.18 -17.87 -4.41
C SER A 102 12.32 -16.89 -4.11
N ASP A 103 13.15 -16.61 -5.12
CA ASP A 103 14.29 -15.70 -5.09
C ASP A 103 14.08 -14.63 -6.16
N PHE A 104 14.19 -13.34 -5.79
CA PHE A 104 13.90 -12.23 -6.71
C PHE A 104 15.07 -11.97 -7.68
N GLU A 105 16.31 -12.13 -7.25
CA GLU A 105 17.49 -11.96 -8.12
C GLU A 105 17.54 -13.04 -9.19
N ALA A 106 17.29 -14.28 -8.78
CA ALA A 106 17.19 -15.39 -9.69
C ALA A 106 16.09 -15.16 -10.75
N PHE A 107 15.00 -14.48 -10.38
CA PHE A 107 13.89 -14.13 -11.27
C PHE A 107 14.23 -12.98 -12.24
N VAL A 108 14.76 -11.85 -11.76
CA VAL A 108 15.12 -10.72 -12.65
C VAL A 108 16.31 -11.03 -13.56
N HIS A 109 17.11 -12.05 -13.22
CA HIS A 109 18.15 -12.61 -14.08
C HIS A 109 17.69 -13.83 -14.91
N GLU A 110 16.39 -14.09 -14.98
CA GLU A 110 15.76 -15.14 -15.82
C GLU A 110 16.30 -16.57 -15.56
N THR A 111 16.85 -16.83 -14.36
CA THR A 111 17.39 -18.14 -13.95
C THR A 111 16.36 -19.05 -13.27
N ILE A 112 15.21 -18.49 -12.84
CA ILE A 112 14.01 -19.24 -12.45
C ILE A 112 12.80 -18.82 -13.29
N SER A 113 11.76 -19.66 -13.30
CA SER A 113 10.56 -19.41 -14.11
C SER A 113 9.79 -18.17 -13.65
N THR A 114 9.23 -17.43 -14.61
CA THR A 114 8.21 -16.40 -14.38
C THR A 114 6.88 -16.97 -13.85
N LYS A 115 6.70 -18.29 -13.93
CA LYS A 115 5.60 -19.07 -13.34
C LYS A 115 6.11 -19.97 -12.20
N PRO A 116 6.54 -19.43 -11.05
CA PRO A 116 6.99 -20.25 -9.93
C PRO A 116 5.98 -21.31 -9.50
N ASN A 117 6.47 -22.40 -8.89
CA ASN A 117 5.59 -23.38 -8.27
C ASN A 117 4.99 -22.83 -6.97
N TYR A 118 3.67 -22.75 -6.91
CA TYR A 118 2.94 -22.28 -5.73
C TYR A 118 2.26 -23.41 -4.97
N THR A 119 2.09 -23.21 -3.67
CA THR A 119 1.15 -24.00 -2.87
C THR A 119 -0.24 -23.39 -3.00
N ILE A 120 -1.20 -24.17 -3.51
CA ILE A 120 -2.63 -23.83 -3.56
C ILE A 120 -3.44 -24.95 -2.92
N ASP A 121 -4.61 -24.62 -2.37
CA ASP A 121 -5.57 -25.62 -1.89
C ASP A 121 -6.40 -26.21 -3.04
N GLN A 122 -7.31 -27.12 -2.67
CA GLN A 122 -8.23 -27.78 -3.61
C GLN A 122 -9.21 -26.82 -4.32
N TYR A 123 -9.34 -25.57 -3.84
CA TYR A 123 -10.18 -24.52 -4.41
C TYR A 123 -9.37 -23.45 -5.19
N GLY A 124 -8.06 -23.66 -5.34
CA GLY A 124 -7.19 -22.72 -6.04
C GLY A 124 -6.70 -21.53 -5.21
N ILE A 125 -6.95 -21.53 -3.90
CA ILE A 125 -6.57 -20.45 -2.99
C ILE A 125 -5.14 -20.69 -2.49
N LEU A 126 -4.30 -19.67 -2.58
CA LEU A 126 -2.90 -19.68 -2.12
C LEU A 126 -2.77 -20.16 -0.67
N GLN A 127 -1.76 -20.98 -0.42
CA GLN A 127 -1.32 -21.43 0.89
C GLN A 127 0.15 -21.05 1.09
N PRO A 128 0.60 -20.76 2.32
CA PRO A 128 2.00 -20.47 2.58
C PRO A 128 2.89 -21.70 2.34
N ASP A 129 4.08 -21.46 1.80
CA ASP A 129 5.11 -22.49 1.69
C ASP A 129 5.56 -22.93 3.10
N THR A 130 5.49 -24.23 3.38
CA THR A 130 5.74 -24.78 4.72
C THR A 130 7.21 -25.06 5.05
N VAL A 131 8.13 -24.70 4.13
CA VAL A 131 9.56 -24.59 4.40
C VAL A 131 9.86 -23.19 4.93
N LYS A 132 9.34 -22.14 4.26
CA LYS A 132 9.41 -20.73 4.70
C LYS A 132 8.60 -20.49 5.98
N PHE A 133 7.44 -21.12 6.12
CA PHE A 133 6.51 -20.96 7.24
C PHE A 133 6.13 -22.29 7.90
N PRO A 134 7.03 -22.89 8.72
CA PRO A 134 6.81 -24.20 9.34
C PRO A 134 5.56 -24.29 10.22
N SER A 135 5.09 -23.19 10.82
CA SER A 135 3.88 -23.20 11.64
C SER A 135 2.58 -23.44 10.85
N ALA A 136 2.59 -23.20 9.53
CA ALA A 136 1.45 -23.42 8.65
C ALA A 136 1.16 -24.89 8.34
N ARG A 137 2.07 -25.81 8.70
CA ARG A 137 1.94 -27.26 8.47
C ARG A 137 0.65 -27.82 9.06
N GLY A 138 0.08 -28.81 8.37
CA GLY A 138 -1.21 -29.41 8.74
C GLY A 138 -2.41 -28.53 8.40
N GLY A 139 -2.33 -27.70 7.35
CA GLY A 139 -3.45 -26.89 6.87
C GLY A 139 -3.80 -25.69 7.76
N LYS A 140 -2.89 -25.26 8.64
CA LYS A 140 -3.12 -24.14 9.55
C LYS A 140 -2.99 -22.77 8.87
N GLY A 141 -2.30 -22.72 7.72
CA GLY A 141 -2.00 -21.48 7.01
C GLY A 141 -1.31 -20.47 7.91
N PHE A 142 -1.59 -19.18 7.75
CA PHE A 142 -0.94 -18.15 8.57
C PHE A 142 -1.49 -17.98 9.98
N LYS A 143 -2.59 -18.65 10.35
CA LYS A 143 -3.22 -18.41 11.66
C LYS A 143 -2.25 -18.47 12.86
N PRO A 144 -1.33 -19.46 12.97
CA PRO A 144 -0.40 -19.51 14.11
C PRO A 144 0.65 -18.38 14.14
N LEU A 145 0.97 -17.79 12.99
CA LEU A 145 1.89 -16.65 12.89
C LEU A 145 1.15 -15.33 13.14
N ALA A 146 -0.07 -15.18 12.63
CA ALA A 146 -0.95 -14.06 12.95
C ALA A 146 -1.29 -14.02 14.45
N ASP A 147 -1.70 -15.14 15.04
CA ASP A 147 -1.95 -15.29 16.48
C ASP A 147 -0.71 -14.88 17.31
N TYR A 148 0.50 -15.19 16.83
CA TYR A 148 1.74 -14.75 17.47
C TYR A 148 1.93 -13.23 17.38
N VAL A 149 1.78 -12.64 16.19
CA VAL A 149 1.87 -11.18 16.00
C VAL A 149 0.81 -10.45 16.84
N HIS A 150 -0.42 -10.97 16.91
CA HIS A 150 -1.47 -10.46 17.79
C HIS A 150 -1.11 -10.58 19.27
N SER A 151 -0.45 -11.66 19.70
CA SER A 151 -0.01 -11.83 21.10
C SER A 151 1.02 -10.78 21.53
N LEU A 152 1.79 -10.23 20.58
CA LEU A 152 2.69 -9.10 20.79
C LEU A 152 1.95 -7.74 20.84
N GLY A 153 0.63 -7.72 20.63
CA GLY A 153 -0.19 -6.52 20.50
C GLY A 153 0.05 -5.78 19.18
N LEU A 154 0.37 -6.51 18.12
CA LEU A 154 0.56 -6.01 16.75
C LEU A 154 -0.55 -6.53 15.83
N LYS A 155 -0.51 -6.10 14.57
CA LYS A 155 -1.43 -6.48 13.48
C LYS A 155 -0.67 -7.20 12.37
N PHE A 156 -1.29 -8.21 11.76
CA PHE A 156 -0.67 -9.07 10.76
C PHE A 156 -1.15 -8.70 9.34
N GLY A 157 -0.24 -8.66 8.37
CA GLY A 157 -0.56 -8.30 6.99
C GLY A 157 0.07 -9.21 5.94
N LEU A 158 -0.58 -9.29 4.78
CA LEU A 158 -0.12 -10.08 3.63
C LEU A 158 -0.16 -9.27 2.33
N HIS A 159 0.75 -9.61 1.42
CA HIS A 159 0.65 -9.27 0.00
C HIS A 159 -0.27 -10.24 -0.76
N GLN A 160 -0.95 -9.73 -1.77
CA GLN A 160 -1.73 -10.47 -2.75
C GLN A 160 -1.49 -9.84 -4.12
N LEU A 161 -1.19 -10.62 -5.17
CA LEU A 161 -1.27 -10.10 -6.53
C LEU A 161 -2.72 -10.13 -7.02
N ARG A 162 -3.16 -9.18 -7.84
CA ARG A 162 -4.49 -9.22 -8.47
C ARG A 162 -4.74 -10.57 -9.16
N GLY A 163 -5.99 -11.03 -9.03
CA GLY A 163 -6.54 -12.09 -9.87
C GLY A 163 -6.53 -13.47 -9.22
N ILE A 164 -6.25 -14.49 -10.02
CA ILE A 164 -6.30 -15.91 -9.67
C ILE A 164 -4.97 -16.61 -10.04
N PRO A 165 -4.38 -17.48 -9.19
CA PRO A 165 -3.14 -18.17 -9.52
C PRO A 165 -3.30 -18.96 -10.83
N TRP A 166 -2.33 -18.86 -11.75
CA TRP A 166 -2.41 -19.51 -13.08
C TRP A 166 -2.71 -21.01 -12.95
N LYS A 167 -2.13 -21.66 -11.93
CA LYS A 167 -2.29 -23.09 -11.64
C LYS A 167 -3.70 -23.46 -11.17
N ALA A 168 -4.42 -22.56 -10.50
CA ALA A 168 -5.83 -22.80 -10.16
C ALA A 168 -6.70 -22.92 -11.43
N SER A 169 -6.40 -22.12 -12.45
CA SER A 169 -7.01 -22.19 -13.77
C SER A 169 -6.56 -23.44 -14.55
N ALA A 170 -5.26 -23.73 -14.57
CA ALA A 170 -4.70 -24.85 -15.32
C ALA A 170 -5.12 -26.23 -14.77
N ASP A 171 -5.09 -26.40 -13.45
CA ASP A 171 -5.63 -27.59 -12.76
C ASP A 171 -7.18 -27.61 -12.72
N ASN A 172 -7.82 -26.55 -13.24
CA ASN A 172 -9.26 -26.34 -13.30
C ASN A 172 -10.00 -26.61 -11.97
N ARG A 173 -9.47 -26.05 -10.87
CA ARG A 173 -9.97 -26.23 -9.50
C ARG A 173 -11.43 -25.76 -9.35
N LYS A 174 -12.18 -26.27 -8.37
CA LYS A 174 -13.52 -25.77 -8.05
C LYS A 174 -13.45 -24.44 -7.30
N ILE A 175 -14.32 -23.49 -7.64
CA ILE A 175 -14.51 -22.27 -6.83
C ILE A 175 -15.26 -22.67 -5.54
N LYS A 176 -14.67 -22.40 -4.38
CA LYS A 176 -15.18 -22.80 -3.06
C LYS A 176 -16.65 -22.39 -2.87
N GLY A 177 -17.48 -23.35 -2.47
CA GLY A 177 -18.93 -23.15 -2.28
C GLY A 177 -19.77 -23.19 -3.57
N THR A 178 -19.19 -23.61 -4.71
CA THR A 178 -19.90 -23.75 -5.99
C THR A 178 -19.43 -25.00 -6.75
N ASP A 179 -20.16 -25.38 -7.80
CA ASP A 179 -19.69 -26.33 -8.82
C ASP A 179 -19.01 -25.66 -10.03
N LEU A 180 -18.83 -24.33 -9.98
CA LEU A 180 -18.10 -23.58 -11.00
C LEU A 180 -16.59 -23.81 -10.85
N LEU A 181 -15.87 -23.69 -11.96
CA LEU A 181 -14.45 -23.99 -12.03
C LEU A 181 -13.63 -22.74 -12.27
N CYS A 182 -12.41 -22.68 -11.72
CA CYS A 182 -11.53 -21.53 -11.80
C CYS A 182 -11.26 -21.09 -13.25
N ALA A 183 -11.11 -22.03 -14.21
CA ALA A 183 -10.93 -21.66 -15.62
C ALA A 183 -12.13 -20.90 -16.23
N SER A 184 -13.34 -21.02 -15.67
CA SER A 184 -14.53 -20.32 -16.19
C SER A 184 -14.56 -18.82 -15.87
N ILE A 185 -13.70 -18.36 -14.94
CA ILE A 185 -13.56 -16.96 -14.53
C ILE A 185 -12.21 -16.35 -14.89
N SER A 186 -11.23 -17.15 -15.33
CA SER A 186 -9.86 -16.68 -15.61
C SER A 186 -9.74 -15.94 -16.95
N GLN A 187 -8.85 -14.94 -16.97
CA GLN A 187 -8.41 -14.21 -18.16
C GLN A 187 -6.87 -14.30 -18.28
N PRO A 188 -6.33 -15.33 -18.97
CA PRO A 188 -4.89 -15.52 -19.10
C PRO A 188 -4.17 -14.33 -19.75
N ASP A 189 -4.79 -13.70 -20.75
CA ASP A 189 -4.26 -12.53 -21.46
C ASP A 189 -4.39 -11.22 -20.64
N SER A 190 -4.95 -11.29 -19.42
CA SER A 190 -5.03 -10.19 -18.47
C SER A 190 -4.27 -10.52 -17.17
N GLY A 191 -3.19 -11.30 -17.27
CA GLY A 191 -2.22 -11.48 -16.19
C GLY A 191 -1.40 -10.23 -15.88
N CYS A 192 -0.53 -10.33 -14.89
CA CYS A 192 0.41 -9.27 -14.50
C CYS A 192 1.60 -9.22 -15.48
N VAL A 193 1.89 -8.04 -16.05
CA VAL A 193 2.90 -7.89 -17.13
C VAL A 193 4.35 -8.13 -16.70
N TRP A 194 4.61 -8.14 -15.39
CA TRP A 194 5.92 -8.36 -14.80
C TRP A 194 5.99 -9.65 -13.96
N TYR A 195 4.94 -10.48 -13.93
CA TYR A 195 4.91 -11.73 -13.16
C TYR A 195 3.78 -12.65 -13.62
N ASP A 196 4.12 -13.73 -14.33
CA ASP A 196 3.16 -14.65 -14.96
C ASP A 196 2.41 -15.56 -13.96
N GLY A 197 2.57 -15.35 -12.66
CA GLY A 197 2.00 -16.16 -11.60
C GLY A 197 0.47 -16.15 -11.52
N PHE A 198 -0.17 -15.13 -12.07
CA PHE A 198 -1.60 -14.88 -11.93
C PHE A 198 -2.23 -14.51 -13.27
N TYR A 199 -3.49 -14.93 -13.42
CA TYR A 199 -4.38 -14.48 -14.47
C TYR A 199 -5.39 -13.50 -13.89
N GLY A 200 -5.88 -12.57 -14.71
CA GLY A 200 -6.98 -11.70 -14.32
C GLY A 200 -8.26 -12.49 -14.09
N VAL A 201 -9.21 -11.91 -13.36
CA VAL A 201 -10.54 -12.48 -13.12
C VAL A 201 -11.60 -11.68 -13.89
N ASP A 202 -12.35 -12.36 -14.78
CA ASP A 202 -13.51 -11.79 -15.44
C ASP A 202 -14.66 -11.62 -14.43
N MET A 203 -14.70 -10.45 -13.80
CA MET A 203 -15.72 -10.08 -12.82
C MET A 203 -17.17 -10.05 -13.34
N LYS A 204 -17.40 -10.28 -14.66
CA LYS A 204 -18.73 -10.47 -15.23
C LYS A 204 -19.20 -11.93 -15.18
N LYS A 205 -18.31 -12.88 -14.89
CA LYS A 205 -18.63 -14.31 -14.88
C LYS A 205 -19.27 -14.74 -13.55
N PRO A 206 -20.24 -15.67 -13.56
CA PRO A 206 -20.68 -16.35 -12.36
C PRO A 206 -19.48 -16.93 -11.60
N GLY A 207 -19.49 -16.82 -10.26
CA GLY A 207 -18.41 -17.34 -9.40
C GLY A 207 -17.21 -16.41 -9.22
N ALA A 208 -17.02 -15.36 -10.03
CA ALA A 208 -15.86 -14.47 -9.92
C ALA A 208 -15.79 -13.74 -8.57
N GLN A 209 -16.90 -13.12 -8.13
CA GLN A 209 -17.00 -12.53 -6.80
C GLN A 209 -16.91 -13.60 -5.69
N THR A 210 -17.47 -14.79 -5.90
CA THR A 210 -17.40 -15.91 -4.95
C THR A 210 -15.97 -16.38 -4.71
N TYR A 211 -15.15 -16.41 -5.77
CA TYR A 211 -13.72 -16.71 -5.67
C TYR A 211 -13.00 -15.70 -4.79
N TYR A 212 -13.11 -14.38 -5.06
CA TYR A 212 -12.49 -13.38 -4.17
C TYR A 212 -13.03 -13.43 -2.75
N ASN A 213 -14.34 -13.58 -2.55
CA ASN A 213 -14.93 -13.75 -1.22
C ASN A 213 -14.29 -14.92 -0.47
N SER A 214 -13.98 -16.04 -1.15
CA SER A 214 -13.33 -17.20 -0.56
C SER A 214 -11.86 -16.96 -0.16
N VAL A 215 -11.12 -16.18 -0.96
CA VAL A 215 -9.74 -15.75 -0.66
C VAL A 215 -9.72 -14.86 0.59
N PHE A 216 -10.51 -13.79 0.61
CA PHE A 216 -10.53 -12.86 1.74
C PHE A 216 -11.19 -13.45 2.99
N LYS A 217 -12.10 -14.42 2.86
CA LYS A 217 -12.58 -15.22 3.99
C LYS A 217 -11.47 -16.08 4.62
N GLN A 218 -10.58 -16.66 3.81
CA GLN A 218 -9.41 -17.37 4.33
C GLN A 218 -8.47 -16.41 5.09
N TYR A 219 -8.26 -15.19 4.58
CA TYR A 219 -7.46 -14.18 5.28
C TYR A 219 -8.10 -13.74 6.60
N ALA A 220 -9.42 -13.58 6.65
CA ALA A 220 -10.14 -13.37 7.91
C ALA A 220 -10.00 -14.56 8.89
N ASP A 221 -10.09 -15.81 8.41
CA ASP A 221 -9.93 -17.02 9.22
C ASP A 221 -8.50 -17.21 9.76
N TRP A 222 -7.49 -16.69 9.04
CA TRP A 222 -6.12 -16.59 9.53
C TRP A 222 -5.87 -15.39 10.45
N GLY A 223 -6.80 -14.44 10.57
CA GLY A 223 -6.63 -13.25 11.41
C GLY A 223 -5.84 -12.12 10.74
N VAL A 224 -5.79 -12.04 9.41
CA VAL A 224 -5.15 -10.93 8.69
C VAL A 224 -5.87 -9.60 8.98
N ASP A 225 -5.12 -8.53 9.18
CA ASP A 225 -5.59 -7.17 9.49
C ASP A 225 -5.30 -6.17 8.36
N TYR A 226 -4.46 -6.56 7.40
CA TYR A 226 -3.95 -5.69 6.34
C TYR A 226 -3.67 -6.52 5.09
N VAL A 227 -4.13 -6.07 3.92
CA VAL A 227 -3.78 -6.67 2.63
C VAL A 227 -3.22 -5.59 1.70
N LYS A 228 -1.99 -5.79 1.21
CA LYS A 228 -1.42 -5.07 0.05
C LYS A 228 -1.80 -5.84 -1.20
N VAL A 229 -2.49 -5.19 -2.13
CA VAL A 229 -2.87 -5.79 -3.41
C VAL A 229 -2.14 -5.09 -4.55
N ASP A 230 -1.27 -5.82 -5.22
CA ASP A 230 -0.50 -5.31 -6.36
C ASP A 230 -1.17 -5.63 -7.71
N ASP A 231 -0.71 -4.96 -8.76
CA ASP A 231 -1.20 -5.12 -10.14
C ASP A 231 -2.70 -4.81 -10.29
N VAL A 232 -3.22 -3.78 -9.62
CA VAL A 232 -4.66 -3.45 -9.68
C VAL A 232 -4.97 -2.60 -10.93
N VAL A 233 -5.06 -3.27 -12.08
CA VAL A 233 -5.14 -2.64 -13.42
C VAL A 233 -6.55 -2.28 -13.91
N ASN A 234 -7.62 -2.70 -13.21
CA ASN A 234 -8.99 -2.40 -13.65
C ASN A 234 -9.98 -2.19 -12.49
N VAL A 235 -11.03 -1.41 -12.77
CA VAL A 235 -12.09 -1.09 -11.80
C VAL A 235 -12.90 -2.31 -11.34
N PRO A 236 -13.33 -3.25 -12.22
CA PRO A 236 -14.09 -4.42 -11.78
C PRO A 236 -13.40 -5.28 -10.73
N GLU A 237 -12.11 -5.59 -10.89
CA GLU A 237 -11.35 -6.37 -9.90
C GLU A 237 -11.07 -5.55 -8.64
N LEU A 238 -10.74 -4.26 -8.73
CA LEU A 238 -10.61 -3.37 -7.55
C LEU A 238 -11.90 -3.38 -6.70
N GLU A 239 -13.06 -3.20 -7.32
CA GLU A 239 -14.33 -3.27 -6.60
C GLU A 239 -14.62 -4.69 -6.08
N GLY A 240 -14.29 -5.74 -6.83
CA GLY A 240 -14.48 -7.13 -6.42
C GLY A 240 -13.67 -7.51 -5.18
N ILE A 241 -12.41 -7.08 -5.15
CA ILE A 241 -11.47 -7.21 -4.04
C ILE A 241 -11.98 -6.40 -2.84
N SER A 242 -12.38 -5.15 -3.05
CA SER A 242 -12.95 -4.32 -1.99
C SER A 242 -14.26 -4.90 -1.43
N ARG A 243 -15.10 -5.50 -2.27
CA ARG A 243 -16.31 -6.25 -1.85
C ARG A 243 -15.95 -7.46 -0.98
N ALA A 244 -14.93 -8.21 -1.37
CA ALA A 244 -14.49 -9.40 -0.64
C ALA A 244 -13.84 -9.07 0.72
N VAL A 245 -13.05 -7.99 0.80
CA VAL A 245 -12.53 -7.45 2.08
C VAL A 245 -13.68 -7.12 3.03
N ARG A 246 -14.68 -6.36 2.56
CA ARG A 246 -15.83 -5.91 3.35
C ARG A 246 -16.77 -7.03 3.80
N SER A 247 -16.91 -8.08 2.99
CA SER A 247 -17.76 -9.24 3.28
C SER A 247 -17.04 -10.38 4.03
N SER A 248 -15.74 -10.26 4.26
CA SER A 248 -14.91 -11.29 4.91
C SER A 248 -15.31 -11.62 6.36
N GLY A 249 -15.99 -10.70 7.04
CA GLY A 249 -16.32 -10.78 8.47
C GLY A 249 -15.22 -10.27 9.42
N ARG A 250 -14.09 -9.76 8.89
CA ARG A 250 -13.01 -9.15 9.67
C ARG A 250 -12.62 -7.77 9.11
N PRO A 251 -12.50 -6.72 9.94
CA PRO A 251 -11.95 -5.44 9.49
C PRO A 251 -10.51 -5.62 9.01
N MET A 252 -10.22 -5.19 7.78
CA MET A 252 -8.89 -5.25 7.17
C MET A 252 -8.58 -3.93 6.45
N VAL A 253 -7.38 -3.39 6.68
CA VAL A 253 -6.80 -2.34 5.84
C VAL A 253 -6.59 -2.92 4.43
N LEU A 254 -6.89 -2.12 3.42
CA LEU A 254 -6.72 -2.49 2.01
C LEU A 254 -5.83 -1.43 1.36
N SER A 255 -4.58 -1.82 1.13
CA SER A 255 -3.60 -1.08 0.34
C SER A 255 -3.62 -1.60 -1.09
N VAL A 256 -3.56 -0.71 -2.07
CA VAL A 256 -3.52 -1.10 -3.49
C VAL A 256 -2.37 -0.44 -4.24
N VAL A 257 -1.81 -1.12 -5.24
CA VAL A 257 -0.99 -0.52 -6.29
C VAL A 257 -1.86 -0.43 -7.55
N PRO A 258 -2.54 0.71 -7.81
CA PRO A 258 -3.41 0.87 -8.95
C PRO A 258 -2.61 1.28 -10.20
N ASP A 259 -2.92 0.68 -11.35
CA ASP A 259 -2.42 1.16 -12.64
C ASP A 259 -3.46 2.07 -13.29
N ASN A 260 -3.15 3.37 -13.37
CA ASN A 260 -3.92 4.40 -14.08
C ASN A 260 -5.44 4.47 -13.76
N LEU A 261 -5.87 4.00 -12.58
CA LEU A 261 -7.27 4.03 -12.16
C LEU A 261 -7.75 5.43 -11.69
N PRO A 262 -9.04 5.78 -11.90
CA PRO A 262 -9.61 7.02 -11.38
C PRO A 262 -9.50 7.13 -9.86
N LEU A 263 -9.01 8.26 -9.37
CA LEU A 263 -8.74 8.49 -7.94
C LEU A 263 -9.99 8.37 -7.07
N ASP A 264 -11.15 8.83 -7.53
CA ASP A 264 -12.43 8.72 -6.83
C ASP A 264 -12.85 7.25 -6.63
N VAL A 265 -12.64 6.41 -7.66
CA VAL A 265 -12.89 4.97 -7.59
C VAL A 265 -11.90 4.27 -6.66
N VAL A 266 -10.62 4.66 -6.69
CA VAL A 266 -9.59 4.14 -5.76
C VAL A 266 -9.93 4.54 -4.33
N LYS A 267 -10.20 5.82 -4.07
CA LYS A 267 -10.62 6.34 -2.76
C LYS A 267 -11.84 5.61 -2.21
N LYS A 268 -12.87 5.39 -3.04
CA LYS A 268 -14.09 4.66 -2.66
C LYS A 268 -13.83 3.20 -2.24
N ASN A 269 -12.76 2.57 -2.73
CA ASN A 269 -12.54 1.13 -2.61
C ASN A 269 -11.31 0.72 -1.78
N ALA A 270 -10.34 1.60 -1.54
CA ALA A 270 -9.14 1.31 -0.76
C ALA A 270 -8.96 2.25 0.44
N HIS A 271 -8.10 1.83 1.37
CA HIS A 271 -7.66 2.61 2.55
C HIS A 271 -6.35 3.35 2.29
N MET A 272 -5.53 2.84 1.37
CA MET A 272 -4.35 3.55 0.87
C MET A 272 -4.00 3.07 -0.55
N ALA A 273 -3.30 3.92 -1.31
CA ALA A 273 -2.95 3.60 -2.69
C ALA A 273 -1.58 4.18 -3.11
N ARG A 274 -0.72 3.33 -3.66
CA ARG A 274 0.63 3.67 -4.12
C ARG A 274 0.56 4.63 -5.31
N THR A 275 1.38 5.68 -5.28
CA THR A 275 1.26 6.85 -6.19
C THR A 275 2.32 6.91 -7.29
N GLY A 276 3.14 5.86 -7.42
CA GLY A 276 4.21 5.74 -8.40
C GLY A 276 4.70 4.29 -8.57
N ASN A 277 5.98 4.14 -8.89
CA ASN A 277 6.67 2.85 -8.94
C ASN A 277 7.32 2.54 -7.58
N ASP A 278 7.97 1.37 -7.47
CA ASP A 278 8.74 0.97 -6.29
C ASP A 278 9.79 2.02 -5.89
N PHE A 279 9.76 2.42 -4.61
CA PHE A 279 10.66 3.43 -4.05
C PHE A 279 11.89 2.79 -3.39
N TRP A 280 13.08 3.35 -3.65
CA TRP A 280 14.35 2.82 -3.18
C TRP A 280 15.30 3.92 -2.68
N ASP A 281 16.39 3.50 -2.05
CA ASP A 281 17.42 4.32 -1.40
C ASP A 281 18.31 5.10 -2.39
N VAL A 282 17.68 5.84 -3.29
CA VAL A 282 18.30 6.59 -4.39
C VAL A 282 17.81 8.04 -4.35
N TRP A 283 18.73 8.99 -4.20
CA TRP A 283 18.41 10.43 -4.12
C TRP A 283 17.47 10.91 -5.25
N GLU A 284 17.73 10.51 -6.48
CA GLU A 284 16.89 10.89 -7.63
C GLU A 284 15.47 10.30 -7.61
N MET A 285 15.20 9.24 -6.85
CA MET A 285 13.84 8.78 -6.57
C MET A 285 13.19 9.67 -5.51
N LEU A 286 13.89 9.97 -4.41
CA LEU A 286 13.41 10.85 -3.33
C LEU A 286 13.06 12.26 -3.86
N LYS A 287 13.94 12.82 -4.70
CA LYS A 287 13.77 14.08 -5.41
C LYS A 287 12.51 14.11 -6.29
N LYS A 288 12.21 13.01 -6.99
CA LYS A 288 10.97 12.83 -7.78
C LYS A 288 9.72 12.62 -6.92
N GLY A 289 9.86 12.16 -5.68
CA GLY A 289 8.77 12.03 -4.71
C GLY A 289 8.13 13.38 -4.33
N PHE A 290 8.90 14.47 -4.29
CA PHE A 290 8.41 15.80 -3.91
C PHE A 290 7.21 16.34 -4.72
N PRO A 291 7.26 16.42 -6.07
CA PRO A 291 6.12 16.86 -6.86
C PRO A 291 4.92 15.90 -6.77
N VAL A 292 5.16 14.61 -6.55
CA VAL A 292 4.08 13.63 -6.30
C VAL A 292 3.41 13.92 -4.96
N ALA A 293 4.19 14.00 -3.88
CA ALA A 293 3.73 14.36 -2.53
C ALA A 293 2.91 15.66 -2.53
N SER A 294 3.45 16.72 -3.15
CA SER A 294 2.77 18.02 -3.23
C SER A 294 1.47 17.99 -4.06
N LYS A 295 1.31 17.02 -4.97
CA LYS A 295 0.10 16.83 -5.77
C LYS A 295 -0.97 16.07 -4.99
N VAL A 296 -0.58 15.01 -4.28
CA VAL A 296 -1.52 14.03 -3.66
C VAL A 296 -1.87 14.33 -2.21
N VAL A 297 -1.08 15.12 -1.48
CA VAL A 297 -1.32 15.40 -0.04
C VAL A 297 -2.72 15.96 0.24
N LYS A 298 -3.28 16.74 -0.69
CA LYS A 298 -4.65 17.28 -0.61
C LYS A 298 -5.76 16.21 -0.60
N ASP A 299 -5.45 15.02 -1.08
CA ASP A 299 -6.39 13.91 -1.25
C ASP A 299 -6.38 12.97 -0.02
N ALA A 300 -5.45 13.18 0.91
CA ALA A 300 -5.29 12.43 2.16
C ALA A 300 -6.32 12.85 3.23
N GLU A 301 -7.00 11.87 3.81
CA GLU A 301 -8.04 12.08 4.83
C GLU A 301 -8.16 10.86 5.76
N PRO A 302 -8.78 10.98 6.95
CA PRO A 302 -9.04 9.82 7.81
C PRO A 302 -9.78 8.71 7.05
N GLY A 303 -9.13 7.55 6.90
CA GLY A 303 -9.63 6.40 6.14
C GLY A 303 -9.21 6.33 4.66
N TYR A 304 -8.45 7.30 4.13
CA TYR A 304 -7.75 7.18 2.84
C TYR A 304 -6.41 7.93 2.81
N TRP A 305 -5.33 7.20 2.52
CA TRP A 305 -3.97 7.77 2.43
C TRP A 305 -3.36 7.49 1.05
N PRO A 306 -2.99 8.52 0.27
CA PRO A 306 -2.01 8.35 -0.78
C PRO A 306 -0.71 7.78 -0.18
N ASP A 307 0.01 6.99 -0.96
CA ASP A 307 1.21 6.30 -0.51
C ASP A 307 2.37 6.58 -1.48
N LEU A 308 3.49 7.09 -0.94
CA LEU A 308 4.76 7.26 -1.65
C LEU A 308 5.62 5.98 -1.62
N ASP A 309 5.06 4.89 -1.08
CA ASP A 309 5.69 3.59 -0.85
C ASP A 309 6.52 3.51 0.44
N MET A 310 7.12 2.34 0.65
CA MET A 310 7.91 1.95 1.82
C MET A 310 9.12 2.87 2.07
N LEU A 311 9.66 2.76 3.28
CA LEU A 311 10.86 3.46 3.72
C LEU A 311 12.07 2.50 3.59
N PRO A 312 12.92 2.65 2.56
CA PRO A 312 14.13 1.84 2.34
C PRO A 312 15.25 2.35 3.25
N VAL A 313 15.05 2.18 4.56
CA VAL A 313 15.92 2.64 5.64
C VAL A 313 16.41 1.47 6.48
N GLY A 314 17.55 1.63 7.14
CA GLY A 314 18.16 0.56 7.91
C GLY A 314 18.76 -0.54 7.04
N LYS A 315 18.75 -1.79 7.51
CA LYS A 315 19.37 -2.94 6.85
C LYS A 315 18.48 -3.49 5.72
N ILE A 316 18.85 -3.26 4.46
CA ILE A 316 18.11 -3.68 3.27
C ILE A 316 18.98 -4.57 2.36
N GLY A 317 18.36 -5.21 1.36
CA GLY A 317 19.07 -6.05 0.39
C GLY A 317 19.69 -7.31 0.98
N ILE A 318 19.00 -7.99 1.90
CA ILE A 318 19.42 -9.31 2.42
C ILE A 318 19.01 -10.43 1.45
N GLY A 319 17.87 -10.26 0.77
CA GLY A 319 17.33 -11.21 -0.20
C GLY A 319 17.06 -10.64 -1.60
N LEU A 320 17.52 -9.42 -1.91
CA LEU A 320 17.46 -8.85 -3.27
C LEU A 320 18.38 -7.63 -3.50
N SER A 321 19.02 -7.58 -4.68
CA SER A 321 20.06 -6.63 -5.11
C SER A 321 19.50 -5.53 -6.01
N TYR A 322 18.34 -4.99 -5.63
CA TYR A 322 17.67 -3.95 -6.39
C TYR A 322 18.23 -2.56 -6.03
N LYS A 323 18.73 -1.85 -7.07
CA LYS A 323 19.25 -0.47 -7.06
C LYS A 323 20.42 -0.17 -6.10
N GLY A 324 21.08 -1.18 -5.53
CA GLY A 324 22.29 -0.98 -4.72
C GLY A 324 23.05 -2.30 -4.46
N PRO A 325 24.20 -2.24 -3.78
CA PRO A 325 24.95 -3.42 -3.36
C PRO A 325 24.34 -4.08 -2.12
N ASP A 326 24.65 -5.37 -1.91
CA ASP A 326 24.00 -6.20 -0.90
C ASP A 326 24.98 -6.93 0.04
N PRO A 327 24.59 -7.21 1.29
CA PRO A 327 23.48 -6.60 2.05
C PRO A 327 23.91 -5.31 2.74
N ARG A 328 23.18 -4.21 2.55
CA ARG A 328 23.61 -2.86 2.95
C ARG A 328 22.79 -2.25 4.09
N ILE A 329 23.36 -1.27 4.77
CA ILE A 329 22.55 -0.19 5.35
C ILE A 329 22.15 0.74 4.19
N SER A 330 20.94 1.28 4.20
CA SER A 330 20.42 2.24 3.22
C SER A 330 21.48 3.24 2.73
N ASN A 331 21.57 3.43 1.42
CA ASN A 331 22.52 4.37 0.81
C ASN A 331 22.18 5.84 1.12
N PHE A 332 21.00 6.15 1.66
CA PHE A 332 20.68 7.51 2.08
C PHE A 332 21.60 7.96 3.21
N ASN A 333 22.32 9.06 2.97
CA ASN A 333 23.11 9.69 4.01
C ASN A 333 22.22 10.37 5.08
N LYS A 334 22.81 10.88 6.17
CA LYS A 334 22.05 11.49 7.27
C LYS A 334 21.11 12.63 6.81
N ASP A 335 21.57 13.51 5.93
CA ASP A 335 20.78 14.64 5.43
C ASP A 335 19.63 14.14 4.54
N GLU A 336 19.87 13.11 3.72
CA GLU A 336 18.86 12.45 2.91
C GLU A 336 17.82 11.68 3.75
N LEU A 337 18.23 11.04 4.85
CA LEU A 337 17.31 10.42 5.82
C LEU A 337 16.41 11.47 6.50
N HIS A 338 16.96 12.64 6.87
CA HIS A 338 16.15 13.76 7.35
C HIS A 338 15.17 14.23 6.27
N THR A 339 15.58 14.32 5.01
CA THR A 339 14.71 14.69 3.89
C THR A 339 13.59 13.68 3.65
N LEU A 340 13.91 12.38 3.61
CA LEU A 340 12.97 11.28 3.45
C LEU A 340 11.88 11.34 4.52
N LEU A 341 12.28 11.29 5.79
CA LEU A 341 11.34 11.24 6.90
C LEU A 341 10.56 12.55 7.03
N THR A 342 11.20 13.71 6.83
CA THR A 342 10.49 14.99 6.85
C THR A 342 9.45 15.08 5.73
N LEU A 343 9.72 14.54 4.54
CA LEU A 343 8.76 14.52 3.44
C LEU A 343 7.58 13.58 3.75
N TRP A 344 7.82 12.34 4.18
CA TRP A 344 6.75 11.39 4.55
C TRP A 344 5.93 11.90 5.74
N TYR A 345 6.55 12.58 6.71
CA TYR A 345 5.84 13.16 7.85
C TYR A 345 4.99 14.37 7.44
N MET A 346 5.56 15.31 6.68
CA MET A 346 4.85 16.53 6.26
C MET A 346 3.82 16.29 5.16
N SER A 347 3.88 15.19 4.43
CA SER A 347 2.85 14.78 3.46
C SER A 347 1.85 13.75 4.02
N ARG A 348 2.04 13.29 5.27
CA ARG A 348 1.20 12.29 5.97
C ARG A 348 1.06 10.96 5.21
N MET A 349 2.14 10.49 4.59
CA MET A 349 2.18 9.16 3.99
C MET A 349 2.16 8.06 5.05
N PRO A 350 1.71 6.84 4.71
CA PRO A 350 1.95 5.64 5.51
C PRO A 350 3.46 5.44 5.80
N LEU A 351 3.79 4.81 6.93
CA LEU A 351 5.17 4.61 7.37
C LEU A 351 5.48 3.11 7.48
N MET A 352 5.74 2.47 6.35
CA MET A 352 6.15 1.07 6.30
C MET A 352 7.67 0.97 6.25
N PHE A 353 8.29 0.53 7.34
CA PHE A 353 9.73 0.30 7.44
C PHE A 353 10.13 -0.92 6.62
N GLY A 354 10.99 -0.78 5.61
CA GLY A 354 11.39 -1.87 4.71
C GLY A 354 12.60 -2.68 5.18
N GLY A 355 13.48 -2.10 6.00
CA GLY A 355 14.69 -2.78 6.48
C GLY A 355 14.46 -3.83 7.57
N HIS A 356 15.47 -4.68 7.79
CA HIS A 356 15.50 -5.65 8.88
C HIS A 356 15.76 -4.92 10.21
N LEU A 357 14.72 -4.80 11.04
CA LEU A 357 14.74 -4.00 12.27
C LEU A 357 15.83 -4.42 13.29
N PRO A 358 16.05 -5.73 13.59
CA PRO A 358 17.14 -6.20 14.46
C PRO A 358 18.57 -5.80 14.04
N GLU A 359 18.82 -5.63 12.74
CA GLU A 359 20.14 -5.27 12.18
C GLU A 359 20.22 -3.81 11.71
N THR A 360 19.18 -3.01 11.97
CA THR A 360 19.14 -1.59 11.61
C THR A 360 20.11 -0.77 12.46
N ASP A 361 20.76 0.21 11.84
CA ASP A 361 21.74 1.06 12.50
C ASP A 361 21.13 2.03 13.53
N PRO A 362 21.90 2.50 14.53
CA PRO A 362 21.39 3.38 15.58
C PRO A 362 20.87 4.75 15.09
N LEU A 363 21.40 5.29 13.99
CA LEU A 363 20.97 6.60 13.47
C LEU A 363 19.57 6.49 12.85
N THR A 364 19.33 5.48 12.01
CA THR A 364 17.99 5.20 11.47
C THR A 364 16.99 5.02 12.61
N LEU A 365 17.32 4.20 13.62
CA LEU A 365 16.46 3.96 14.77
C LEU A 365 16.17 5.24 15.56
N GLN A 366 17.16 6.09 15.79
CA GLN A 366 16.99 7.39 16.46
C GLN A 366 16.03 8.31 15.68
N LEU A 367 16.11 8.33 14.35
CA LEU A 367 15.27 9.19 13.52
C LEU A 367 13.82 8.68 13.45
N VAL A 368 13.59 7.40 13.17
CA VAL A 368 12.22 6.85 13.11
C VAL A 368 11.53 6.83 14.48
N SER A 369 12.29 6.87 15.58
CA SER A 369 11.75 6.95 16.94
C SER A 369 11.55 8.37 17.49
N ASN A 370 11.80 9.42 16.69
CA ASN A 370 11.60 10.78 17.15
C ASN A 370 10.11 11.18 17.18
N GLU A 371 9.48 11.01 18.35
CA GLU A 371 8.09 11.40 18.65
C GLU A 371 7.71 12.83 18.23
N GLU A 372 8.61 13.82 18.39
CA GLU A 372 8.31 15.21 18.06
C GLU A 372 8.20 15.41 16.55
N ALA A 373 9.16 14.89 15.78
CA ALA A 373 9.12 14.91 14.33
C ALA A 373 7.93 14.07 13.79
N LEU A 374 7.74 12.86 14.34
CA LEU A 374 6.66 11.95 13.98
C LEU A 374 5.26 12.55 14.22
N SER A 375 5.12 13.44 15.22
CA SER A 375 3.83 14.12 15.50
C SER A 375 3.25 14.84 14.28
N ALA A 376 4.10 15.33 13.37
CA ALA A 376 3.67 15.90 12.10
C ALA A 376 2.92 14.87 11.24
N ASN A 377 3.41 13.62 11.11
CA ASN A 377 2.67 12.57 10.40
C ASN A 377 1.32 12.25 11.09
N ARG A 378 1.35 12.11 12.43
CA ARG A 378 0.20 11.55 13.17
C ARG A 378 -0.96 12.53 13.33
N ASN A 379 -0.66 13.82 13.51
CA ASN A 379 -1.60 14.78 14.08
C ASN A 379 -1.72 16.10 13.28
N SER A 380 -0.93 16.33 12.24
CA SER A 380 -1.01 17.60 11.48
C SER A 380 -2.20 17.68 10.53
N LEU A 381 -2.61 18.90 10.20
CA LEU A 381 -3.73 19.22 9.30
C LEU A 381 -3.29 20.20 8.20
N HIS A 382 -4.04 20.30 7.12
CA HIS A 382 -3.82 21.27 6.02
C HIS A 382 -2.40 21.27 5.41
N ASN A 383 -1.76 20.10 5.42
CA ASN A 383 -0.43 19.82 4.89
C ASN A 383 -0.27 20.27 3.44
N ARG A 384 0.71 21.13 3.16
CA ARG A 384 0.95 21.66 1.82
C ARG A 384 2.35 22.20 1.60
N GLN A 385 2.83 22.07 0.37
CA GLN A 385 3.94 22.88 -0.14
C GLN A 385 3.48 24.33 -0.33
N ILE A 386 4.25 25.30 0.15
CA ILE A 386 3.97 26.74 -0.01
C ILE A 386 4.99 27.47 -0.89
N LYS A 387 6.13 26.84 -1.19
CA LYS A 387 7.17 27.42 -2.04
C LYS A 387 8.02 26.31 -2.66
N PHE A 388 8.34 26.49 -3.94
CA PHE A 388 9.46 25.83 -4.60
C PHE A 388 10.19 26.89 -5.44
N LYS A 389 11.47 27.14 -5.15
CA LYS A 389 12.31 28.08 -5.91
C LYS A 389 13.78 27.76 -5.71
N ASN A 390 14.56 27.72 -6.79
CA ASN A 390 16.01 27.49 -6.78
C ASN A 390 16.41 26.23 -6.00
N ALA A 391 15.75 25.09 -6.28
CA ALA A 391 15.90 23.82 -5.57
C ALA A 391 15.54 23.83 -4.06
N MET A 392 15.07 24.96 -3.51
CA MET A 392 14.58 25.05 -2.14
C MET A 392 13.07 24.86 -2.10
N ILE A 393 12.60 23.95 -1.23
CA ILE A 393 11.19 23.68 -1.02
C ILE A 393 10.82 24.04 0.42
N ILE A 394 9.63 24.64 0.61
CA ILE A 394 9.06 24.94 1.93
C ILE A 394 7.67 24.31 2.02
N TRP A 395 7.44 23.54 3.07
CA TRP A 395 6.14 22.97 3.45
C TRP A 395 5.67 23.52 4.78
N THR A 396 4.35 23.57 4.96
CA THR A 396 3.75 23.85 6.26
C THR A 396 2.52 22.97 6.48
N ALA A 397 2.20 22.74 7.75
CA ALA A 397 0.99 22.09 8.20
C ALA A 397 0.57 22.71 9.53
N ASP A 398 -0.69 22.56 9.89
CA ASP A 398 -1.26 23.07 11.12
C ASP A 398 -1.10 22.02 12.22
N VAL A 399 -0.81 22.44 13.46
CA VAL A 399 -0.87 21.56 14.63
C VAL A 399 -2.33 21.43 15.04
N ALA A 400 -2.87 20.20 15.13
CA ALA A 400 -4.25 20.01 15.58
C ALA A 400 -4.47 20.63 16.98
N GLU A 401 -5.64 21.24 17.17
CA GLU A 401 -6.08 21.86 18.44
C GLU A 401 -5.15 22.97 18.98
N SER A 402 -4.31 23.57 18.11
CA SER A 402 -3.34 24.61 18.48
C SER A 402 -3.22 25.69 17.38
N PRO A 403 -2.89 26.95 17.72
CA PRO A 403 -2.56 27.97 16.71
C PRO A 403 -1.21 27.73 16.01
N ASP A 404 -0.41 26.79 16.50
CA ASP A 404 0.94 26.50 16.05
C ASP A 404 1.00 25.93 14.62
N LYS A 405 2.17 26.05 13.98
CA LYS A 405 2.46 25.47 12.67
C LYS A 405 3.63 24.51 12.73
N TYR A 406 3.54 23.41 11.98
CA TYR A 406 4.71 22.71 11.49
C TYR A 406 5.28 23.46 10.28
N LEU A 407 6.60 23.55 10.20
CA LEU A 407 7.35 24.13 9.10
C LEU A 407 8.45 23.16 8.70
N ALA A 408 8.56 22.86 7.41
CA ALA A 408 9.70 22.12 6.88
C ALA A 408 10.40 22.87 5.77
N PHE A 409 11.73 22.82 5.81
CA PHE A 409 12.63 23.31 4.78
C PHE A 409 13.37 22.12 4.18
N PHE A 410 13.47 22.08 2.85
CA PHE A 410 14.21 21.06 2.12
C PHE A 410 15.16 21.73 1.13
N ASN A 411 16.39 21.23 1.06
CA ASN A 411 17.40 21.67 0.12
C ASN A 411 17.70 20.57 -0.91
N GLN A 412 17.25 20.75 -2.15
CA GLN A 412 17.58 19.84 -3.25
C GLN A 412 18.81 20.28 -4.06
N TRP A 413 19.62 21.24 -3.58
CA TRP A 413 20.88 21.58 -4.25
C TRP A 413 21.94 20.52 -4.01
N GLU A 414 22.67 20.22 -5.09
CA GLU A 414 23.90 19.40 -5.11
C GLU A 414 25.13 20.17 -4.56
N SER A 415 24.96 21.45 -4.20
CA SER A 415 26.01 22.32 -3.65
C SER A 415 26.27 21.97 -2.19
N LYS A 416 27.54 21.69 -1.84
CA LYS A 416 27.96 21.36 -0.48
C LYS A 416 27.71 22.47 0.54
N GLU A 417 27.69 23.73 0.11
CA GLU A 417 27.40 24.87 0.99
C GLU A 417 25.92 24.91 1.41
N PRO A 418 25.62 24.99 2.72
CA PRO A 418 24.25 25.08 3.21
C PRO A 418 23.50 26.29 2.67
N VAL A 419 22.24 26.09 2.26
CA VAL A 419 21.37 27.18 1.81
C VAL A 419 20.43 27.56 2.94
N SER A 420 20.21 28.87 3.15
CA SER A 420 19.28 29.40 4.16
C SER A 420 17.94 29.84 3.54
N PRO A 421 16.95 28.94 3.39
CA PRO A 421 15.60 29.33 2.97
C PRO A 421 14.94 30.19 4.04
N ARG A 422 14.23 31.24 3.59
CA ARG A 422 13.40 32.11 4.43
C ARG A 422 11.92 31.97 4.11
N VAL A 423 11.11 31.95 5.17
CA VAL A 423 9.65 32.12 5.16
C VAL A 423 9.26 33.27 6.10
N THR A 424 8.17 34.00 5.80
CA THR A 424 7.62 35.02 6.70
C THR A 424 6.41 34.50 7.46
N TRP A 425 6.08 35.07 8.63
CA TRP A 425 4.89 34.71 9.39
C TRP A 425 3.60 34.90 8.58
N LYS A 426 3.55 35.96 7.76
CA LYS A 426 2.47 36.18 6.79
C LYS A 426 2.31 35.05 5.77
N GLN A 427 3.40 34.42 5.31
CA GLN A 427 3.34 33.26 4.41
C GLN A 427 2.83 31.99 5.10
N LEU A 428 2.95 31.90 6.44
CA LEU A 428 2.39 30.82 7.25
C LEU A 428 0.95 31.10 7.73
N GLY A 429 0.41 32.29 7.45
CA GLY A 429 -0.91 32.73 7.92
C GLY A 429 -0.95 33.03 9.43
N LEU A 430 0.21 33.29 10.05
CA LEU A 430 0.33 33.55 11.48
C LEU A 430 0.09 35.04 11.80
N PRO A 431 -0.87 35.38 12.68
CA PRO A 431 -1.14 36.78 13.06
C PRO A 431 -0.15 37.24 14.13
N GLY A 432 0.80 38.12 13.76
CA GLY A 432 1.76 38.71 14.69
C GLY A 432 3.20 38.65 14.18
N ASN A 433 4.10 39.32 14.90
CA ASN A 433 5.46 39.56 14.42
C ASN A 433 6.53 38.69 15.10
N GLN A 434 6.25 38.06 16.25
CA GLN A 434 7.21 37.25 17.00
C GLN A 434 6.67 35.86 17.31
N TYR A 435 7.49 34.86 17.03
CA TYR A 435 7.19 33.44 17.31
C TYR A 435 8.47 32.72 17.76
N LYS A 436 8.32 31.77 18.67
CA LYS A 436 9.36 30.79 19.04
C LYS A 436 9.45 29.71 17.97
N VAL A 437 10.66 29.18 17.77
CA VAL A 437 10.92 28.10 16.82
C VAL A 437 11.67 26.97 17.51
N ARG A 438 11.06 25.78 17.49
CA ARG A 438 11.64 24.54 18.00
C ARG A 438 12.04 23.64 16.84
N ASP A 439 13.30 23.17 16.84
CA ASP A 439 13.77 22.10 15.97
C ASP A 439 13.31 20.75 16.56
N LEU A 440 12.47 20.03 15.80
CA LEU A 440 11.88 18.77 16.24
C LEU A 440 12.85 17.59 16.08
N TRP A 441 13.81 17.68 15.16
CA TRP A 441 14.85 16.67 14.99
C TRP A 441 15.88 16.75 16.11
N ALA A 442 16.33 17.96 16.45
CA ALA A 442 17.26 18.20 17.55
C ALA A 442 16.57 18.29 18.94
N LYS A 443 15.23 18.27 19.00
CA LYS A 443 14.41 18.48 20.20
C LYS A 443 14.79 19.73 20.99
N LYS A 444 15.08 20.83 20.27
CA LYS A 444 15.76 22.02 20.81
C LYS A 444 15.04 23.32 20.42
N GLU A 445 14.89 24.22 21.40
CA GLU A 445 14.50 25.60 21.14
C GLU A 445 15.62 26.36 20.42
N LEU A 446 15.30 26.98 19.29
CA LEU A 446 16.20 27.84 18.53
C LEU A 446 16.10 29.32 18.92
N GLY A 447 15.03 29.69 19.65
CA GLY A 447 14.79 31.05 20.15
C GLY A 447 13.53 31.68 19.55
N THR A 448 13.39 33.00 19.77
CA THR A 448 12.27 33.81 19.27
C THR A 448 12.72 34.62 18.07
N PHE A 449 11.95 34.59 16.99
CA PHE A 449 12.28 35.22 15.70
C PHE A 449 11.25 36.27 15.30
N SER A 450 11.70 37.34 14.65
CA SER A 450 10.84 38.45 14.18
C SER A 450 10.58 38.37 12.68
N ASP A 451 9.33 38.64 12.26
CA ASP A 451 8.79 38.67 10.89
C ASP A 451 8.91 37.40 10.03
N GLY A 452 9.70 36.41 10.46
CA GLY A 452 9.87 35.14 9.77
C GLY A 452 10.98 34.27 10.35
N PHE A 453 11.18 33.12 9.73
CA PHE A 453 12.27 32.19 10.09
C PHE A 453 13.18 31.94 8.89
N THR A 454 14.47 31.78 9.18
CA THR A 454 15.51 31.39 8.23
C THR A 454 16.52 30.51 8.95
N TYR A 455 16.98 29.43 8.31
CA TYR A 455 17.91 28.49 8.92
C TYR A 455 18.74 27.78 7.84
N PRO A 456 20.05 27.55 8.04
CA PRO A 456 20.88 26.87 7.05
C PRO A 456 20.52 25.38 6.96
N ILE A 457 20.36 24.87 5.73
CA ILE A 457 20.07 23.46 5.44
C ILE A 457 21.16 22.93 4.50
N SER A 458 21.83 21.84 4.90
CA SER A 458 22.86 21.13 4.12
C SER A 458 22.37 20.69 2.73
N ALA A 459 23.29 20.35 1.83
CA ALA A 459 22.98 19.65 0.58
C ALA A 459 22.10 18.43 0.86
N HIS A 460 21.03 18.24 0.07
CA HIS A 460 20.06 17.13 0.19
C HIS A 460 19.33 17.04 1.54
N GLY A 461 19.53 18.00 2.44
CA GLY A 461 19.04 17.99 3.81
C GLY A 461 17.65 18.59 3.98
N ALA A 462 17.07 18.33 5.16
CA ALA A 462 15.83 18.95 5.60
C ALA A 462 15.86 19.32 7.08
N GLY A 463 15.11 20.37 7.42
CA GLY A 463 14.79 20.73 8.78
C GLY A 463 13.29 20.68 9.01
N LEU A 464 12.87 20.24 10.19
CA LEU A 464 11.47 20.15 10.61
C LEU A 464 11.29 20.87 11.94
N TYR A 465 10.40 21.85 11.96
CA TYR A 465 10.25 22.80 13.04
C TYR A 465 8.79 22.93 13.49
N ARG A 466 8.59 23.28 14.76
CA ARG A 466 7.32 23.80 15.27
C ARG A 466 7.47 25.30 15.54
N ILE A 467 6.52 26.07 15.01
CA ILE A 467 6.39 27.52 15.21
C ILE A 467 5.26 27.72 16.21
N HIS A 468 5.56 28.36 17.34
CA HIS A 468 4.60 28.57 18.44
C HIS A 468 4.83 29.92 19.13
N GLN A 469 3.92 30.31 20.03
CA GLN A 469 4.03 31.57 20.78
C GLN A 469 5.01 31.50 21.95
#